data_AF-A0A2S6TZ36-F1
#
_entry.id   AF-A0A2S6TZ36-F1
#
_cell.length_a   1.000
_cell.length_b   1.000
_cell.length_c   1.000
_cell.angle_alpha   90.00
_cell.angle_beta   90.00
_cell.angle_gamma   90.00
#
_symmetry.space_group_name_H-M   'P 1'
#
loop_
_entity.id
_entity.type
_entity.pdbx_description
1 polymer ?
#
loop_
_entity_poly.entity_id
_entity_poly.type
_entity_poly.pdbx_seq_one_letter_code
_entity_poly.pdbx_strand_id
1 'polypeptide(L)'
;MQLTDEQKKEIDQARLSNFETRRPTVSELEEIMFKPLPVLDHGFVRIIDYMGDDAAIVQAARVSYGKGTTKVSDDAGLLNYLLRHRHSTPFEMCEIKYHIKLPIFIARQWIRHRTANVNEYSARYSVLDREFYIPDQVNLATQSKSNRQGRGEVLEGKEAAAVLDLLRDDAENNYNHYVEMLNEDESGHIIDETRDGLSRELARMNLTLNTYTQWYWKIDLHNLLHFLSLRADEHAQYEIRVYAEAIMETVKRWCPITYDAFIDHRINSVTLSGKAIQVIKKMIDGVSIDQEESGLSKREWRELMGVLEKLD
;
A
#
# COMPACT_ATOMS: atom_id res chain seq x y z
N MET A 1 -5.08 -15.27 7.29
CA MET A 1 -6.24 -15.53 6.40
C MET A 1 -6.34 -17.02 6.09
N GLN A 2 -7.50 -17.64 6.33
CA GLN A 2 -7.83 -18.93 5.74
C GLN A 2 -8.78 -18.70 4.56
N LEU A 3 -8.36 -19.07 3.35
CA LEU A 3 -9.26 -19.06 2.18
C LEU A 3 -10.29 -20.19 2.34
N THR A 4 -11.52 -19.93 1.91
CA THR A 4 -12.53 -20.99 1.80
C THR A 4 -12.10 -21.99 0.71
N ASP A 5 -12.60 -23.23 0.77
CA ASP A 5 -12.27 -24.24 -0.24
C ASP A 5 -12.80 -23.87 -1.63
N GLU A 6 -13.90 -23.11 -1.69
CA GLU A 6 -14.41 -22.55 -2.94
C GLU A 6 -13.47 -21.49 -3.51
N GLN A 7 -13.01 -20.54 -2.69
CA GLN A 7 -12.02 -19.53 -3.12
C GLN A 7 -10.70 -20.18 -3.59
N LYS A 8 -10.23 -21.24 -2.92
CA LYS A 8 -9.05 -22.00 -3.36
C LYS A 8 -9.29 -22.62 -4.74
N LYS A 9 -10.45 -23.27 -4.94
CA LYS A 9 -10.82 -23.86 -6.24
C LYS A 9 -10.91 -22.82 -7.33
N GLU A 10 -11.50 -21.65 -7.08
CA GLU A 10 -11.56 -20.55 -8.05
C GLU A 10 -10.17 -20.05 -8.42
N ILE A 11 -9.29 -19.88 -7.43
CA ILE A 11 -7.89 -19.48 -7.66
C ILE A 11 -7.16 -20.54 -8.49
N ASP A 12 -7.32 -21.82 -8.16
CA ASP A 12 -6.69 -22.92 -8.89
C ASP A 12 -7.19 -22.99 -10.33
N GLN A 13 -8.50 -22.84 -10.55
CA GLN A 13 -9.09 -22.79 -11.90
C GLN A 13 -8.57 -21.60 -12.71
N ALA A 14 -8.50 -20.40 -12.10
CA ALA A 14 -7.96 -19.22 -12.75
C ALA A 14 -6.48 -19.42 -13.15
N ARG A 15 -5.70 -20.07 -12.28
CA ARG A 15 -4.28 -20.36 -12.51
C ARG A 15 -4.00 -21.50 -13.49
N LEU A 16 -4.95 -22.41 -13.68
CA LEU A 16 -4.87 -23.46 -14.69
C LEU A 16 -5.16 -22.93 -16.11
N SER A 17 -5.81 -21.77 -16.21
CA SER A 17 -6.18 -21.15 -17.48
C SER A 17 -5.02 -20.36 -18.05
N ASN A 18 -4.43 -20.85 -19.14
CA ASN A 18 -3.34 -20.19 -19.86
C ASN A 18 -3.77 -19.78 -21.27
N PHE A 19 -3.31 -18.61 -21.72
CA PHE A 19 -3.59 -18.08 -23.06
C PHE A 19 -2.30 -17.69 -23.76
N GLU A 20 -2.16 -18.06 -25.04
CA GLU A 20 -1.07 -17.57 -25.88
C GLU A 20 -1.34 -16.11 -26.27
N THR A 21 -0.36 -15.22 -26.09
CA THR A 21 -0.53 -13.80 -26.37
C THR A 21 0.71 -13.19 -27.04
N ARG A 22 0.47 -12.16 -27.86
CA ARG A 22 1.55 -11.33 -28.44
C ARG A 22 2.02 -10.22 -27.49
N ARG A 23 1.28 -10.00 -26.39
CA ARG A 23 1.64 -9.00 -25.37
C ARG A 23 2.88 -9.48 -24.61
N PRO A 24 3.72 -8.56 -24.10
CA PRO A 24 4.78 -8.95 -23.17
C PRO A 24 4.18 -9.62 -21.93
N THR A 25 4.89 -10.61 -21.40
CA THR A 25 4.57 -11.30 -20.14
C THR A 25 5.81 -11.35 -19.26
N VAL A 26 5.63 -11.16 -17.96
CA VAL A 26 6.72 -11.13 -16.98
C VAL A 26 6.66 -12.38 -16.12
N SER A 27 7.58 -13.33 -16.39
CA SER A 27 7.54 -14.68 -15.80
C SER A 27 7.47 -14.67 -14.27
N GLU A 28 8.27 -13.83 -13.60
CA GLU A 28 8.29 -13.76 -12.13
C GLU A 28 6.98 -13.24 -11.51
N LEU A 29 6.25 -12.39 -12.24
CA LEU A 29 4.94 -11.88 -11.80
C LEU A 29 3.83 -12.90 -12.09
N GLU A 30 3.87 -13.57 -13.25
CA GLU A 30 2.94 -14.65 -13.61
C GLU A 30 2.94 -15.78 -12.58
N GLU A 31 4.11 -16.14 -12.02
CA GLU A 31 4.23 -17.16 -10.98
C GLU A 31 3.34 -16.89 -9.75
N ILE A 32 3.15 -15.61 -9.42
CA ILE A 32 2.35 -15.16 -8.28
C ILE A 32 0.98 -14.57 -8.67
N MET A 33 0.66 -14.49 -9.96
CA MET A 33 -0.64 -14.01 -10.41
C MET A 33 -1.79 -14.86 -9.85
N PHE A 34 -2.88 -14.20 -9.45
CA PHE A 34 -4.03 -14.80 -8.76
C PHE A 34 -3.73 -15.43 -7.38
N LYS A 35 -2.48 -15.51 -6.93
CA LYS A 35 -2.18 -15.92 -5.56
C LYS A 35 -2.38 -14.72 -4.62
N PRO A 36 -3.15 -14.87 -3.54
CA PRO A 36 -3.21 -13.85 -2.52
C PRO A 36 -1.90 -13.83 -1.72
N LEU A 37 -1.30 -12.65 -1.61
CA LEU A 37 -0.20 -12.35 -0.70
C LEU A 37 -0.84 -11.89 0.62
N PRO A 38 -0.82 -12.72 1.68
CA PRO A 38 -1.48 -12.40 2.94
C PRO A 38 -0.82 -11.20 3.61
N VAL A 39 -1.64 -10.31 4.18
CA VAL A 39 -1.19 -9.17 4.98
C VAL A 39 -2.11 -9.00 6.19
N LEU A 40 -1.54 -8.57 7.31
CA LEU A 40 -2.26 -8.54 8.60
C LEU A 40 -2.85 -9.93 8.93
N ASP A 41 -3.93 -9.97 9.72
CA ASP A 41 -4.61 -11.20 10.14
C ASP A 41 -5.53 -11.79 9.05
N HIS A 42 -6.33 -10.97 8.36
CA HIS A 42 -7.31 -11.40 7.35
C HIS A 42 -7.15 -10.77 5.96
N GLY A 43 -6.21 -9.83 5.81
CA GLY A 43 -6.00 -9.09 4.56
C GLY A 43 -5.20 -9.83 3.51
N PHE A 44 -5.26 -9.34 2.27
CA PHE A 44 -4.36 -9.76 1.21
C PHE A 44 -4.21 -8.71 0.11
N VAL A 45 -3.14 -8.85 -0.68
CA VAL A 45 -2.95 -8.24 -2.00
C VAL A 45 -2.87 -9.36 -3.02
N ARG A 46 -3.67 -9.30 -4.09
CA ARG A 46 -3.68 -10.32 -5.15
C ARG A 46 -3.61 -9.65 -6.52
N ILE A 47 -2.65 -10.03 -7.35
CA ILE A 47 -2.56 -9.53 -8.74
C ILE A 47 -3.64 -10.21 -9.58
N ILE A 48 -4.33 -9.42 -10.39
CA ILE A 48 -5.43 -9.88 -11.25
C ILE A 48 -5.09 -9.69 -12.72
N ASP A 49 -4.37 -8.61 -13.06
CA ASP A 49 -3.98 -8.29 -14.43
C ASP A 49 -2.84 -7.26 -14.41
N TYR A 50 -2.06 -7.20 -15.49
CA TYR A 50 -1.09 -6.12 -15.72
C TYR A 50 -0.88 -5.88 -17.22
N MET A 51 -0.31 -4.73 -17.54
CA MET A 51 0.04 -4.32 -18.89
C MET A 51 1.40 -3.63 -18.89
N GLY A 52 2.29 -4.06 -19.77
CA GLY A 52 3.64 -3.49 -19.90
C GLY A 52 4.66 -4.10 -18.95
N ASP A 53 5.91 -3.69 -19.12
CA ASP A 53 7.11 -4.09 -18.36
C ASP A 53 8.18 -2.97 -18.51
N ASP A 54 9.39 -3.17 -17.99
CA ASP A 54 10.50 -2.22 -18.16
C ASP A 54 10.76 -1.86 -19.64
N ALA A 55 10.59 -2.80 -20.58
CA ALA A 55 10.82 -2.57 -22.00
C ALA A 55 9.73 -1.67 -22.61
N ALA A 56 8.48 -1.76 -22.14
CA ALA A 56 7.40 -0.86 -22.54
C ALA A 56 7.69 0.60 -22.16
N ILE A 57 8.29 0.83 -20.97
CA ILE A 57 8.70 2.17 -20.50
C ILE A 57 9.81 2.73 -21.41
N VAL A 58 10.83 1.91 -21.68
CA VAL A 58 11.95 2.27 -22.56
C VAL A 58 11.46 2.56 -23.97
N GLN A 59 10.55 1.73 -24.51
CA GLN A 59 9.94 1.93 -25.81
C GLN A 59 9.23 3.28 -25.87
N ALA A 60 8.38 3.59 -24.89
CA ALA A 60 7.65 4.84 -24.82
C ALA A 60 8.59 6.05 -24.77
N ALA A 61 9.65 5.98 -23.96
CA ALA A 61 10.65 7.05 -23.88
C ALA A 61 11.41 7.24 -25.20
N ARG A 62 11.79 6.16 -25.89
CA ARG A 62 12.56 6.21 -27.14
C ARG A 62 11.77 6.68 -28.35
N VAL A 63 10.44 6.64 -28.33
CA VAL A 63 9.61 7.28 -29.38
C VAL A 63 9.95 8.76 -29.51
N SER A 64 10.36 9.42 -28.42
CA SER A 64 10.82 10.81 -28.44
C SER A 64 12.19 11.01 -29.09
N TYR A 65 13.03 9.97 -29.21
CA TYR A 65 14.43 10.06 -29.66
C TYR A 65 14.68 9.56 -31.11
N GLY A 66 13.69 8.96 -31.78
CA GLY A 66 13.86 8.42 -33.14
C GLY A 66 14.71 7.14 -33.20
N LYS A 67 14.75 6.47 -34.36
CA LYS A 67 15.44 5.17 -34.56
C LYS A 67 16.95 5.30 -34.36
N GLY A 68 17.52 4.84 -33.25
CA GLY A 68 18.99 4.89 -33.08
C GLY A 68 19.67 4.18 -31.90
N THR A 69 18.98 3.82 -30.81
CA THR A 69 19.66 3.27 -29.61
C THR A 69 18.95 2.03 -29.08
N THR A 70 19.54 0.84 -29.25
CA THR A 70 18.96 -0.46 -28.84
C THR A 70 20.01 -1.37 -28.20
N LYS A 71 20.63 -0.94 -27.08
CA LYS A 71 21.50 -1.81 -26.27
C LYS A 71 20.93 -1.94 -24.85
N VAL A 72 20.91 -3.15 -24.29
CA VAL A 72 20.33 -3.43 -22.95
C VAL A 72 21.05 -2.68 -21.81
N SER A 73 22.36 -2.47 -21.90
CA SER A 73 23.10 -1.66 -20.91
C SER A 73 22.71 -0.16 -20.93
N ASP A 74 22.02 0.29 -21.98
CA ASP A 74 21.46 1.64 -22.11
C ASP A 74 20.08 1.73 -21.43
N ASP A 75 19.35 0.63 -21.31
CA ASP A 75 17.96 0.63 -20.80
C ASP A 75 17.91 0.96 -19.29
N ALA A 76 18.76 0.32 -18.49
CA ALA A 76 18.87 0.64 -17.06
C ALA A 76 19.37 2.07 -16.83
N GLY A 77 20.33 2.55 -17.63
CA GLY A 77 20.80 3.93 -17.57
C GLY A 77 19.69 4.92 -17.93
N LEU A 78 18.89 4.61 -18.95
CA LEU A 78 17.74 5.41 -19.36
C LEU A 78 16.66 5.45 -18.27
N LEU A 79 16.26 4.30 -17.70
CA LEU A 79 15.24 4.26 -16.65
C LEU A 79 15.67 5.03 -15.40
N ASN A 80 16.94 4.87 -14.97
CA ASN A 80 17.52 5.68 -13.90
C ASN A 80 17.48 7.17 -14.24
N TYR A 81 17.89 7.54 -15.47
CA TYR A 81 17.84 8.93 -15.93
C TYR A 81 16.42 9.49 -15.88
N LEU A 82 15.43 8.77 -16.40
CA LEU A 82 14.03 9.21 -16.44
C LEU A 82 13.50 9.44 -15.03
N LEU A 83 13.73 8.51 -14.11
CA LEU A 83 13.24 8.63 -12.74
C LEU A 83 13.91 9.78 -11.99
N ARG A 84 15.25 9.91 -12.12
CA ARG A 84 16.04 10.98 -11.50
C ARG A 84 15.60 12.38 -11.93
N HIS A 85 15.27 12.56 -13.21
CA HIS A 85 14.82 13.84 -13.76
C HIS A 85 13.30 13.98 -13.79
N ARG A 86 12.57 13.07 -13.12
CA ARG A 86 11.10 13.10 -12.99
C ARG A 86 10.39 13.12 -14.35
N HIS A 87 10.93 12.43 -15.36
CA HIS A 87 10.24 12.16 -16.62
C HIS A 87 9.27 11.00 -16.40
N SER A 88 8.08 11.31 -15.88
CA SER A 88 7.12 10.32 -15.39
C SER A 88 6.26 9.66 -16.47
N THR A 89 5.99 10.35 -17.59
CA THR A 89 5.02 9.89 -18.58
C THR A 89 5.33 8.54 -19.24
N PRO A 90 6.60 8.11 -19.46
CA PRO A 90 6.87 6.76 -19.94
C PRO A 90 6.43 5.66 -18.95
N PHE A 91 6.48 5.94 -17.64
CA PHE A 91 6.07 4.98 -16.60
C PHE A 91 4.54 4.79 -16.56
N GLU A 92 3.76 5.79 -17.00
CA GLU A 92 2.29 5.68 -17.08
C GLU A 92 1.82 4.68 -18.16
N MET A 93 2.73 4.20 -19.03
CA MET A 93 2.43 3.19 -20.05
C MET A 93 2.35 1.76 -19.49
N CYS A 94 2.68 1.58 -18.20
CA CYS A 94 2.51 0.33 -17.48
C CYS A 94 1.36 0.45 -16.48
N GLU A 95 0.47 -0.55 -16.44
CA GLU A 95 -0.67 -0.59 -15.49
C GLU A 95 -0.78 -1.94 -14.80
N ILE A 96 -1.32 -1.95 -13.58
CA ILE A 96 -1.57 -3.16 -12.82
C ILE A 96 -2.92 -3.08 -12.09
N LYS A 97 -3.60 -4.22 -12.00
CA LYS A 97 -4.88 -4.38 -11.31
C LYS A 97 -4.74 -5.39 -10.17
N TYR A 98 -5.09 -4.96 -8.98
CA TYR A 98 -5.11 -5.77 -7.77
C TYR A 98 -6.54 -6.06 -7.33
N HIS A 99 -6.73 -7.20 -6.66
CA HIS A 99 -7.82 -7.45 -5.73
C HIS A 99 -7.23 -7.36 -4.32
N ILE A 100 -7.80 -6.50 -3.49
CA ILE A 100 -7.25 -6.19 -2.16
C ILE A 100 -8.36 -6.36 -1.14
N LYS A 101 -8.06 -7.07 -0.05
CA LYS A 101 -8.89 -7.16 1.14
C LYS A 101 -8.22 -6.42 2.29
N LEU A 102 -8.91 -5.46 2.87
CA LEU A 102 -8.34 -4.49 3.81
C LEU A 102 -9.36 -3.95 4.81
N PRO A 103 -8.93 -3.49 6.00
CA PRO A 103 -9.83 -2.84 6.95
C PRO A 103 -10.34 -1.49 6.40
N ILE A 104 -11.57 -1.10 6.75
CA ILE A 104 -12.17 0.17 6.30
C ILE A 104 -11.29 1.38 6.67
N PHE A 105 -10.67 1.42 7.85
CA PHE A 105 -9.78 2.54 8.20
C PHE A 105 -8.54 2.66 7.30
N ILE A 106 -8.06 1.56 6.73
CA ILE A 106 -6.98 1.56 5.73
C ILE A 106 -7.49 1.96 4.36
N ALA A 107 -8.65 1.43 3.95
CA ALA A 107 -9.32 1.84 2.71
C ALA A 107 -9.48 3.36 2.63
N ARG A 108 -9.86 4.02 3.73
CA ARG A 108 -10.01 5.48 3.81
C ARG A 108 -8.71 6.26 3.62
N GLN A 109 -7.57 5.72 4.00
CA GLN A 109 -6.26 6.34 3.75
C GLN A 109 -5.80 6.12 2.30
N TRP A 110 -6.11 4.94 1.77
CA TRP A 110 -5.72 4.51 0.44
C TRP A 110 -6.49 5.24 -0.65
N ILE A 111 -7.81 5.42 -0.49
CA ILE A 111 -8.67 6.07 -1.49
C ILE A 111 -8.34 7.57 -1.73
N ARG A 112 -7.47 8.15 -0.89
CA ARG A 112 -6.94 9.51 -1.09
C ARG A 112 -6.01 9.63 -2.31
N HIS A 113 -5.55 8.50 -2.85
CA HIS A 113 -4.76 8.40 -4.07
C HIS A 113 -5.67 8.37 -5.30
N ARG A 114 -6.05 9.58 -5.75
CA ARG A 114 -7.14 9.85 -6.71
C ARG A 114 -6.85 9.46 -8.16
N THR A 115 -5.62 9.10 -8.48
CA THR A 115 -5.18 8.74 -9.84
C THR A 115 -5.37 7.26 -10.16
N ALA A 116 -5.97 6.50 -9.24
CA ALA A 116 -6.35 5.10 -9.45
C ALA A 116 -7.83 4.93 -9.77
N ASN A 117 -8.20 3.77 -10.32
CA ASN A 117 -9.59 3.34 -10.46
C ASN A 117 -9.91 2.29 -9.38
N VAL A 118 -11.02 2.48 -8.68
CA VAL A 118 -11.42 1.61 -7.56
C VAL A 118 -12.86 1.15 -7.75
N ASN A 119 -13.10 -0.13 -7.49
CA ASN A 119 -14.45 -0.69 -7.35
C ASN A 119 -14.51 -1.51 -6.06
N GLU A 120 -15.25 -1.00 -5.07
CA GLU A 120 -15.32 -1.57 -3.73
C GLU A 120 -16.59 -2.39 -3.53
N TYR A 121 -16.46 -3.46 -2.75
CA TYR A 121 -17.56 -4.26 -2.27
C TYR A 121 -18.59 -3.37 -1.55
N SER A 122 -19.83 -3.39 -2.05
CA SER A 122 -20.88 -2.50 -1.55
C SER A 122 -21.73 -3.22 -0.51
N ALA A 123 -21.54 -2.85 0.74
CA ALA A 123 -22.40 -3.26 1.85
C ALA A 123 -23.85 -2.75 1.75
N ARG A 124 -24.25 -2.09 0.64
CA ARG A 124 -25.66 -1.74 0.32
C ARG A 124 -26.37 -2.90 -0.34
N TYR A 125 -25.61 -3.71 -1.08
CA TYR A 125 -26.15 -4.80 -1.89
C TYR A 125 -25.85 -6.16 -1.28
N SER A 126 -24.83 -6.24 -0.41
CA SER A 126 -24.36 -7.50 0.14
C SER A 126 -24.11 -7.40 1.64
N VAL A 127 -24.16 -8.54 2.32
CA VAL A 127 -23.79 -8.68 3.73
C VAL A 127 -22.26 -8.74 3.81
N LEU A 128 -21.66 -7.99 4.73
CA LEU A 128 -20.20 -8.02 4.92
C LEU A 128 -19.80 -9.27 5.70
N ASP A 129 -18.64 -9.84 5.36
CA ASP A 129 -18.07 -10.97 6.09
C ASP A 129 -17.82 -10.60 7.57
N ARG A 130 -17.97 -11.58 8.48
CA ARG A 130 -17.65 -11.44 9.91
C ARG A 130 -16.14 -11.48 10.14
N GLU A 131 -15.42 -10.50 9.61
CA GLU A 131 -13.97 -10.39 9.72
C GLU A 131 -13.54 -8.98 10.11
N PHE A 132 -12.70 -8.90 11.13
CA PHE A 132 -12.24 -7.65 11.73
C PHE A 132 -10.74 -7.71 11.92
N TYR A 133 -10.07 -6.59 11.71
CA TYR A 133 -8.66 -6.47 12.05
C TYR A 133 -8.49 -6.34 13.55
N ILE A 134 -7.71 -7.25 14.12
CA ILE A 134 -7.22 -7.20 15.49
C ILE A 134 -5.69 -7.17 15.43
N PRO A 135 -5.03 -6.11 15.93
CA PRO A 135 -3.59 -6.00 15.85
C PRO A 135 -2.90 -7.09 16.68
N ASP A 136 -1.75 -7.57 16.19
CA ASP A 136 -0.86 -8.36 17.02
C ASP A 136 -0.40 -7.57 18.25
N GLN A 137 -0.14 -8.25 19.37
CA GLN A 137 0.29 -7.60 20.61
C GLN A 137 1.56 -6.75 20.41
N VAL A 138 2.49 -7.18 19.55
CA VAL A 138 3.72 -6.42 19.22
C VAL A 138 3.45 -5.08 18.55
N ASN A 139 2.26 -4.91 17.97
CA ASN A 139 1.81 -3.71 17.28
C ASN A 139 0.92 -2.82 18.17
N LEU A 140 0.57 -3.29 19.36
CA LEU A 140 -0.24 -2.55 20.32
C LEU A 140 0.66 -1.65 21.17
N ALA A 141 0.73 -0.37 20.84
CA ALA A 141 1.69 0.54 21.44
C ALA A 141 1.06 1.88 21.83
N THR A 142 1.71 2.58 22.76
CA THR A 142 1.33 3.95 23.16
C THR A 142 1.54 4.93 22.02
N GLN A 143 1.04 6.15 22.16
CA GLN A 143 1.38 7.25 21.25
C GLN A 143 2.85 7.66 21.45
N SER A 144 3.62 7.85 20.36
CA SER A 144 4.97 8.40 20.46
C SER A 144 4.97 9.87 20.90
N LYS A 145 5.90 10.23 21.80
CA LYS A 145 6.09 11.60 22.31
C LYS A 145 6.81 12.50 21.31
N SER A 146 7.67 11.94 20.46
CA SER A 146 8.47 12.65 19.46
C SER A 146 7.79 12.68 18.09
N ASN A 147 7.08 11.61 17.73
CA ASN A 147 6.32 11.50 16.50
C ASN A 147 4.82 11.36 16.79
N ARG A 148 4.06 12.46 16.63
CA ARG A 148 2.60 12.46 16.86
C ARG A 148 1.80 11.57 15.90
N GLN A 149 2.44 11.02 14.87
CA GLN A 149 1.85 10.09 13.91
C GLN A 149 2.32 8.64 14.13
N GLY A 150 3.29 8.42 15.03
CA GLY A 150 3.94 7.12 15.24
C GLY A 150 3.61 6.46 16.57
N ARG A 151 4.01 5.19 16.68
CA ARG A 151 3.89 4.35 17.88
C ARG A 151 5.06 4.58 18.84
N GLY A 152 4.78 4.49 20.13
CA GLY A 152 5.72 4.53 21.25
C GLY A 152 6.02 3.14 21.79
N GLU A 153 5.98 2.97 23.10
CA GLU A 153 6.28 1.70 23.77
C GLU A 153 5.12 0.71 23.62
N VAL A 154 5.44 -0.57 23.44
CA VAL A 154 4.45 -1.65 23.32
C VAL A 154 3.76 -1.85 24.68
N LEU A 155 2.44 -2.02 24.66
CA LEU A 155 1.67 -2.38 25.84
C LEU A 155 1.94 -3.84 26.22
N GLU A 156 2.06 -4.11 27.51
CA GLU A 156 2.41 -5.43 28.01
C GLU A 156 1.40 -5.99 29.03
N GLY A 157 1.46 -7.30 29.24
CA GLY A 157 0.74 -8.00 30.29
C GLY A 157 -0.78 -7.81 30.23
N LYS A 158 -1.39 -7.53 31.40
CA LYS A 158 -2.85 -7.48 31.56
C LYS A 158 -3.49 -6.31 30.80
N GLU A 159 -2.78 -5.20 30.65
CA GLU A 159 -3.30 -4.03 29.92
C GLU A 159 -3.45 -4.35 28.43
N ALA A 160 -2.42 -4.95 27.81
CA ALA A 160 -2.47 -5.37 26.42
C ALA A 160 -3.60 -6.39 26.17
N ALA A 161 -3.73 -7.39 27.05
CA ALA A 161 -4.79 -8.38 26.96
C ALA A 161 -6.18 -7.73 27.03
N ALA A 162 -6.40 -6.85 28.01
CA ALA A 162 -7.68 -6.15 28.15
C ALA A 162 -8.04 -5.30 26.93
N VAL A 163 -7.07 -4.61 26.32
CA VAL A 163 -7.31 -3.83 25.10
C VAL A 163 -7.66 -4.73 23.91
N LEU A 164 -6.98 -5.86 23.74
CA LEU A 164 -7.30 -6.81 22.68
C LEU A 164 -8.70 -7.42 22.86
N ASP A 165 -9.08 -7.73 24.10
CA ASP A 165 -10.41 -8.24 24.41
C ASP A 165 -11.49 -7.18 24.11
N LEU A 166 -11.27 -5.91 24.50
CA LEU A 166 -12.18 -4.81 24.12
C LEU A 166 -12.37 -4.70 22.61
N LEU A 167 -11.28 -4.75 21.83
CA LEU A 167 -11.36 -4.64 20.37
C LEU A 167 -12.13 -5.81 19.74
N ARG A 168 -11.97 -7.03 20.28
CA ARG A 168 -12.70 -8.22 19.82
C ARG A 168 -14.16 -8.15 20.21
N ASP A 169 -14.44 -7.92 21.49
CA ASP A 169 -15.80 -7.88 22.04
C ASP A 169 -16.63 -6.79 21.36
N ASP A 170 -16.07 -5.59 21.15
CA ASP A 170 -16.77 -4.50 20.46
C ASP A 170 -17.08 -4.86 19.00
N ALA A 171 -16.13 -5.47 18.29
CA ALA A 171 -16.34 -5.88 16.90
C ALA A 171 -17.40 -6.99 16.79
N GLU A 172 -17.32 -8.01 17.64
CA GLU A 172 -18.28 -9.12 17.69
C GLU A 172 -19.68 -8.65 18.08
N ASN A 173 -19.80 -7.82 19.12
CA ASN A 173 -21.09 -7.29 19.57
C ASN A 173 -21.74 -6.42 18.51
N ASN A 174 -20.98 -5.51 17.88
CA ASN A 174 -21.53 -4.67 16.81
C ASN A 174 -21.97 -5.50 15.60
N TYR A 175 -21.22 -6.55 15.23
CA TYR A 175 -21.63 -7.43 14.14
C TYR A 175 -22.85 -8.29 14.52
N ASN A 176 -22.97 -8.74 15.76
CA ASN A 176 -24.18 -9.44 16.24
C ASN A 176 -25.41 -8.53 16.12
N HIS A 177 -25.31 -7.27 16.54
CA HIS A 177 -26.38 -6.29 16.34
C HIS A 177 -26.65 -6.01 14.86
N TYR A 178 -25.62 -6.02 14.01
CA TYR A 178 -25.79 -5.87 12.55
C TYR A 178 -26.65 -7.00 11.97
N VAL A 179 -26.32 -8.25 12.29
CA VAL A 179 -27.10 -9.44 11.88
C VAL A 179 -28.52 -9.40 12.45
N GLU A 180 -28.68 -9.04 13.73
CA GLU A 180 -30.00 -8.91 14.36
C GLU A 180 -30.86 -7.81 13.71
N MET A 181 -30.26 -6.68 13.36
CA MET A 181 -30.95 -5.60 12.66
C MET A 181 -31.35 -6.05 11.25
N LEU A 182 -30.44 -6.69 10.51
CA LEU A 182 -30.72 -7.21 9.16
C LEU A 182 -31.83 -8.25 9.14
N ASN A 183 -31.87 -9.12 10.15
CA ASN A 183 -32.67 -10.34 10.16
C ASN A 183 -32.31 -11.31 9.01
N GLU A 184 -31.07 -11.26 8.53
CA GLU A 184 -30.53 -12.13 7.49
C GLU A 184 -29.20 -12.74 7.95
N ASP A 185 -28.95 -14.00 7.59
CA ASP A 185 -27.62 -14.61 7.74
C ASP A 185 -26.65 -14.15 6.63
N GLU A 186 -25.39 -14.59 6.68
CA GLU A 186 -24.36 -14.26 5.68
C GLU A 186 -24.72 -14.73 4.25
N SER A 187 -25.60 -15.73 4.13
CA SER A 187 -26.11 -16.23 2.85
C SER A 187 -27.38 -15.51 2.38
N GLY A 188 -27.90 -14.57 3.17
CA GLY A 188 -29.12 -13.82 2.89
C GLY A 188 -30.41 -14.56 3.25
N HIS A 189 -30.36 -15.63 4.05
CA HIS A 189 -31.57 -16.28 4.55
C HIS A 189 -32.16 -15.52 5.72
N ILE A 190 -33.49 -15.41 5.74
CA ILE A 190 -34.21 -14.79 6.85
C ILE A 190 -34.00 -15.63 8.12
N ILE A 191 -33.59 -14.97 9.20
CA ILE A 191 -33.34 -15.62 10.50
C ILE A 191 -34.65 -15.81 11.27
N ASP A 192 -35.52 -14.81 11.25
CA ASP A 192 -36.82 -14.80 11.93
C ASP A 192 -37.94 -14.33 10.99
N GLU A 193 -38.76 -15.27 10.51
CA GLU A 193 -39.90 -15.02 9.61
C GLU A 193 -40.97 -14.07 10.19
N THR A 194 -40.90 -13.72 11.47
CA THR A 194 -41.86 -12.80 12.13
C THR A 194 -41.44 -11.33 12.08
N ARG A 195 -40.25 -11.02 11.55
CA ARG A 195 -39.69 -9.66 11.49
C ARG A 195 -39.25 -9.30 10.06
N ASP A 196 -39.48 -8.04 9.68
CA ASP A 196 -39.11 -7.58 8.33
C ASP A 196 -37.59 -7.32 8.15
N GLY A 197 -36.86 -7.01 9.23
CA GLY A 197 -35.45 -6.61 9.15
C GLY A 197 -35.24 -5.15 8.68
N LEU A 198 -34.07 -4.60 8.98
CA LEU A 198 -33.62 -3.27 8.57
C LEU A 198 -32.86 -3.37 7.24
N SER A 199 -32.99 -2.36 6.37
CA SER A 199 -32.27 -2.35 5.11
C SER A 199 -30.75 -2.43 5.30
N ARG A 200 -30.05 -3.14 4.41
CA ARG A 200 -28.59 -3.35 4.47
C ARG A 200 -27.80 -2.05 4.61
N GLU A 201 -28.26 -0.98 3.97
CA GLU A 201 -27.60 0.31 4.03
C GLU A 201 -27.70 1.06 5.35
N LEU A 202 -28.75 0.79 6.12
CA LEU A 202 -28.95 1.33 7.46
C LEU A 202 -28.31 0.42 8.51
N ALA A 203 -28.50 -0.91 8.39
CA ALA A 203 -27.98 -1.87 9.36
C ALA A 203 -26.45 -1.78 9.51
N ARG A 204 -25.71 -1.60 8.42
CA ARG A 204 -24.24 -1.54 8.45
C ARG A 204 -23.65 -0.34 9.20
N MET A 205 -24.47 0.65 9.59
CA MET A 205 -23.98 1.90 10.17
C MET A 205 -23.28 1.71 11.53
N ASN A 206 -23.57 0.62 12.22
CA ASN A 206 -22.95 0.29 13.51
C ASN A 206 -21.62 -0.48 13.37
N LEU A 207 -21.25 -0.91 12.16
CA LEU A 207 -20.01 -1.65 11.96
C LEU A 207 -18.79 -0.78 12.25
N THR A 208 -17.82 -1.38 12.92
CA THR A 208 -16.58 -0.71 13.34
C THR A 208 -15.63 -0.51 12.17
N LEU A 209 -14.75 0.49 12.25
CA LEU A 209 -13.81 0.81 11.18
C LEU A 209 -12.76 -0.29 10.91
N ASN A 210 -12.57 -1.22 11.85
CA ASN A 210 -11.67 -2.38 11.67
C ASN A 210 -12.32 -3.53 10.90
N THR A 211 -13.61 -3.45 10.53
CA THR A 211 -14.25 -4.41 9.63
C THR A 211 -13.53 -4.45 8.29
N TYR A 212 -13.35 -5.65 7.74
CA TYR A 212 -12.75 -5.84 6.43
C TYR A 212 -13.72 -5.50 5.29
N THR A 213 -13.18 -4.90 4.24
CA THR A 213 -13.80 -4.68 2.93
C THR A 213 -12.87 -5.24 1.86
N GLN A 214 -13.34 -5.29 0.62
CA GLN A 214 -12.57 -5.76 -0.51
C GLN A 214 -12.79 -4.85 -1.72
N TRP A 215 -11.78 -4.67 -2.55
CA TRP A 215 -11.93 -3.92 -3.79
C TRP A 215 -11.03 -4.42 -4.92
N TYR A 216 -11.42 -4.07 -6.14
CA TYR A 216 -10.47 -4.00 -7.25
C TYR A 216 -9.85 -2.61 -7.29
N TRP A 217 -8.52 -2.57 -7.42
CA TRP A 217 -7.72 -1.36 -7.49
C TRP A 217 -6.80 -1.42 -8.70
N LYS A 218 -7.02 -0.55 -9.69
CA LYS A 218 -6.20 -0.44 -10.91
C LYS A 218 -5.44 0.89 -10.89
N ILE A 219 -4.16 0.86 -11.20
CA ILE A 219 -3.28 2.04 -11.19
C ILE A 219 -2.15 1.87 -12.21
N ASP A 220 -1.67 2.98 -12.78
CA ASP A 220 -0.44 3.00 -13.58
C ASP A 220 0.82 3.01 -12.70
N LEU A 221 1.97 2.64 -13.28
CA LEU A 221 3.21 2.48 -12.52
C LEU A 221 3.72 3.81 -11.95
N HIS A 222 3.58 4.95 -12.63
CA HIS A 222 4.01 6.24 -12.07
C HIS A 222 3.28 6.56 -10.76
N ASN A 223 1.95 6.47 -10.81
CA ASN A 223 1.10 6.73 -9.65
C ASN A 223 1.26 5.66 -8.56
N LEU A 224 1.53 4.42 -8.94
CA LEU A 224 1.87 3.35 -7.99
C LEU A 224 3.18 3.64 -7.24
N LEU A 225 4.23 4.06 -7.94
CA LEU A 225 5.49 4.46 -7.31
C LEU A 225 5.29 5.66 -6.38
N HIS A 226 4.41 6.60 -6.74
CA HIS A 226 4.03 7.69 -5.84
C HIS A 226 3.32 7.17 -4.57
N PHE A 227 2.33 6.29 -4.72
CA PHE A 227 1.66 5.62 -3.61
C PHE A 227 2.67 4.96 -2.67
N LEU A 228 3.57 4.15 -3.21
CA LEU A 228 4.58 3.44 -2.45
C LEU A 228 5.53 4.40 -1.72
N SER A 229 5.95 5.49 -2.35
CA SER A 229 6.81 6.49 -1.71
C SER A 229 6.16 7.19 -0.50
N LEU A 230 4.82 7.20 -0.41
CA LEU A 230 4.10 7.79 0.71
C LEU A 230 3.61 6.76 1.73
N ARG A 231 3.48 5.49 1.32
CA ARG A 231 2.84 4.44 2.13
C ARG A 231 3.81 3.38 2.63
N ALA A 232 4.98 3.21 2.02
CA ALA A 232 6.08 2.44 2.57
C ALA A 232 6.98 3.27 3.53
N ASP A 233 6.70 4.57 3.65
CA ASP A 233 7.39 5.50 4.54
C ASP A 233 7.12 5.19 6.02
N GLU A 234 8.12 5.35 6.88
CA GLU A 234 8.03 5.04 8.32
C GLU A 234 6.99 5.88 9.08
N HIS A 235 6.64 7.07 8.56
CA HIS A 235 5.61 7.93 9.13
C HIS A 235 4.20 7.51 8.74
N ALA A 236 4.04 6.64 7.75
CA ALA A 236 2.74 6.04 7.44
C ALA A 236 2.33 5.06 8.54
N GLN A 237 1.03 4.95 8.76
CA GLN A 237 0.49 3.99 9.72
C GLN A 237 0.97 2.57 9.37
N TYR A 238 1.40 1.81 10.38
CA TYR A 238 1.95 0.46 10.21
C TYR A 238 1.07 -0.42 9.30
N GLU A 239 -0.25 -0.43 9.52
CA GLU A 239 -1.12 -1.30 8.75
C GLU A 239 -1.08 -1.03 7.24
N ILE A 240 -1.07 0.24 6.79
CA ILE A 240 -0.97 0.53 5.34
C ILE A 240 0.44 0.27 4.80
N ARG A 241 1.47 0.37 5.66
CA ARG A 241 2.84 0.00 5.29
C ARG A 241 2.96 -1.48 4.95
N VAL A 242 2.34 -2.38 5.71
CA VAL A 242 2.34 -3.82 5.41
C VAL A 242 1.78 -4.10 4.01
N TYR A 243 0.72 -3.40 3.61
CA TYR A 243 0.21 -3.49 2.22
C TYR A 243 1.19 -2.91 1.19
N ALA A 244 1.79 -1.76 1.49
CA ALA A 244 2.76 -1.13 0.61
C ALA A 244 4.01 -2.01 0.41
N GLU A 245 4.50 -2.65 1.46
CA GLU A 245 5.61 -3.62 1.43
C GLU A 245 5.26 -4.84 0.57
N ALA A 246 4.05 -5.40 0.71
CA ALA A 246 3.59 -6.50 -0.14
C ALA A 246 3.50 -6.10 -1.63
N ILE A 247 3.03 -4.88 -1.92
CA ILE A 247 2.96 -4.34 -3.29
C ILE A 247 4.36 -3.98 -3.82
N MET A 248 5.29 -3.60 -2.95
CA MET A 248 6.68 -3.34 -3.33
C MET A 248 7.31 -4.61 -3.94
N GLU A 249 7.04 -5.77 -3.35
CA GLU A 249 7.51 -7.06 -3.87
C GLU A 249 6.88 -7.42 -5.23
N THR A 250 5.64 -7.00 -5.50
CA THR A 250 5.03 -7.21 -6.82
C THR A 250 5.65 -6.31 -7.88
N VAL A 251 5.96 -5.05 -7.54
CA VAL A 251 6.66 -4.12 -8.45
C VAL A 251 8.07 -4.63 -8.77
N LYS A 252 8.80 -5.14 -7.76
CA LYS A 252 10.13 -5.73 -7.94
C LYS A 252 10.14 -6.87 -8.95
N ARG A 253 9.13 -7.75 -8.91
CA ARG A 253 8.95 -8.86 -9.86
C ARG A 253 8.48 -8.39 -11.24
N TRP A 254 7.71 -7.32 -11.29
CA TRP A 254 7.08 -6.82 -12.51
C TRP A 254 8.04 -5.99 -13.37
N CYS A 255 8.68 -4.98 -12.76
CA CYS A 255 9.58 -4.03 -13.41
C CYS A 255 10.86 -3.87 -12.58
N PRO A 256 11.73 -4.89 -12.53
CA PRO A 256 12.89 -4.93 -11.64
C PRO A 256 13.87 -3.76 -11.85
N ILE A 257 14.08 -3.31 -13.09
CA ILE A 257 15.01 -2.21 -13.36
C ILE A 257 14.43 -0.88 -12.86
N THR A 258 13.14 -0.66 -13.10
CA THR A 258 12.41 0.49 -12.56
C THR A 258 12.35 0.46 -11.04
N TYR A 259 12.17 -0.72 -10.44
CA TYR A 259 12.19 -0.90 -8.99
C TYR A 259 13.53 -0.46 -8.40
N ASP A 260 14.67 -0.93 -8.94
CA ASP A 260 15.99 -0.54 -8.45
C ASP A 260 16.21 0.97 -8.54
N ALA A 261 15.84 1.59 -9.67
CA ALA A 261 15.91 3.04 -9.84
C ALA A 261 15.01 3.79 -8.83
N PHE A 262 13.83 3.24 -8.52
CA PHE A 262 12.90 3.79 -7.54
C PHE A 262 13.44 3.72 -6.12
N ILE A 263 14.04 2.59 -5.74
CA ILE A 263 14.70 2.46 -4.44
C ILE A 263 15.79 3.52 -4.30
N ASP A 264 16.66 3.69 -5.29
CA ASP A 264 17.76 4.65 -5.22
C ASP A 264 17.30 6.11 -5.22
N HIS A 265 16.39 6.49 -6.12
CA HIS A 265 16.06 7.90 -6.36
C HIS A 265 14.79 8.41 -5.67
N ARG A 266 14.03 7.55 -4.99
CA ARG A 266 12.77 7.93 -4.33
C ARG A 266 12.65 7.45 -2.90
N ILE A 267 13.13 6.24 -2.58
CA ILE A 267 13.06 5.69 -1.21
C ILE A 267 14.30 6.06 -0.41
N ASN A 268 15.49 5.76 -0.93
CA ASN A 268 16.77 5.98 -0.25
C ASN A 268 17.40 7.35 -0.56
N SER A 269 16.58 8.30 -1.02
CA SER A 269 17.03 9.64 -1.42
C SER A 269 16.36 10.70 -0.54
N VAL A 270 17.08 11.81 -0.32
CA VAL A 270 16.51 12.98 0.35
C VAL A 270 16.49 14.19 -0.58
N THR A 271 15.47 15.03 -0.42
CA THR A 271 15.41 16.32 -1.11
C THR A 271 15.96 17.41 -0.19
N LEU A 272 17.09 18.00 -0.57
CA LEU A 272 17.71 19.08 0.17
C LEU A 272 17.24 20.44 -0.35
N SER A 273 16.88 21.34 0.56
CA SER A 273 16.57 22.73 0.21
C SER A 273 17.84 23.45 -0.28
N GLY A 274 17.66 24.54 -1.03
CA GLY A 274 18.79 25.37 -1.46
C GLY A 274 19.66 25.85 -0.28
N LYS A 275 19.04 26.13 0.88
CA LYS A 275 19.75 26.49 2.11
C LYS A 275 20.55 25.33 2.68
N ALA A 276 19.95 24.14 2.76
CA ALA A 276 20.65 22.93 3.21
C ALA A 276 21.88 22.61 2.35
N ILE A 277 21.78 22.82 1.04
CA ILE A 277 22.93 22.68 0.12
C ILE A 277 24.06 23.66 0.49
N GLN A 278 23.75 24.92 0.83
CA GLN A 278 24.77 25.89 1.25
C GLN A 278 25.44 25.49 2.57
N VAL A 279 24.67 24.95 3.53
CA VAL A 279 25.21 24.42 4.79
C VAL A 279 26.19 23.29 4.52
N ILE A 280 25.81 22.30 3.69
CA ILE A 280 26.68 21.18 3.33
C ILE A 280 27.97 21.66 2.67
N LYS A 281 27.89 22.62 1.73
CA LYS A 281 29.08 23.20 1.08
C LYS A 281 30.06 23.79 2.11
N LYS A 282 29.55 24.62 3.02
CA LYS A 282 30.35 25.19 4.11
C LYS A 282 30.99 24.11 4.99
N MET A 283 30.24 23.06 5.35
CA MET A 283 30.77 21.95 6.15
C MET A 283 31.87 21.17 5.41
N ILE A 284 31.73 20.95 4.10
CA ILE A 284 32.76 20.32 3.25
C ILE A 284 34.02 21.18 3.20
N ASP A 285 33.86 22.50 3.16
CA ASP A 285 34.96 23.47 3.21
C ASP A 285 35.59 23.60 4.60
N GLY A 286 35.15 22.80 5.58
CA GLY A 286 35.68 22.81 6.96
C GLY A 286 35.17 23.96 7.83
N VAL A 287 34.14 24.69 7.39
CA VAL A 287 33.53 25.77 8.16
C VAL A 287 32.55 25.17 9.17
N SER A 288 32.79 25.43 10.45
CA SER A 288 31.81 25.17 11.51
C SER A 288 30.62 26.12 11.34
N ILE A 289 29.42 25.56 11.23
CA ILE A 289 28.18 26.30 11.13
C ILE A 289 27.17 25.68 12.07
N ASP A 290 26.48 26.50 12.85
CA ASP A 290 25.44 26.05 13.76
C ASP A 290 24.03 26.29 13.20
N GLN A 291 23.02 25.86 13.96
CA GLN A 291 21.62 26.01 13.54
C GLN A 291 21.21 27.48 13.33
N GLU A 292 21.71 28.41 14.14
CA GLU A 292 21.32 29.82 14.06
C GLU A 292 21.91 30.47 12.80
N GLU A 293 23.16 30.14 12.47
CA GLU A 293 23.88 30.63 11.29
C GLU A 293 23.45 29.95 9.98
N SER A 294 22.83 28.77 10.06
CA SER A 294 22.40 27.98 8.90
C SER A 294 21.27 28.61 8.08
N GLY A 295 20.44 29.45 8.72
CA GLY A 295 19.19 29.96 8.15
C GLY A 295 18.11 28.88 7.93
N LEU A 296 18.31 27.65 8.41
CA LEU A 296 17.33 26.58 8.47
C LEU A 296 16.50 26.70 9.75
N SER A 297 15.23 26.29 9.69
CA SER A 297 14.46 26.11 10.91
C SER A 297 15.05 25.01 11.80
N LYS A 298 14.74 25.01 13.09
CA LYS A 298 15.15 23.93 14.03
C LYS A 298 14.74 22.53 13.58
N ARG A 299 13.69 22.41 12.78
CA ARG A 299 13.23 21.14 12.22
C ARG A 299 14.08 20.73 11.03
N GLU A 300 14.21 21.60 10.03
CA GLU A 300 15.04 21.33 8.84
C GLU A 300 16.51 21.07 9.20
N TRP A 301 17.04 21.76 10.22
CA TRP A 301 18.40 21.51 10.71
C TRP A 301 18.54 20.10 11.28
N ARG A 302 17.60 19.66 12.12
CA ARG A 302 17.61 18.29 12.68
C ARG A 302 17.44 17.23 11.60
N GLU A 303 16.56 17.47 10.63
CA GLU A 303 16.38 16.58 9.48
C GLU A 303 17.69 16.47 8.68
N LEU A 304 18.34 17.60 8.36
CA LEU A 304 19.63 17.61 7.66
C LEU A 304 20.74 16.90 8.45
N MET A 305 20.92 17.21 9.74
CA MET A 305 21.96 16.56 10.56
C MET A 305 21.70 15.08 10.76
N GLY A 306 20.43 14.69 10.88
CA GLY A 306 20.02 13.28 10.93
C GLY A 306 20.42 12.52 9.67
N VAL A 307 20.19 13.10 8.49
CA VAL A 307 20.63 12.50 7.21
C VAL A 307 22.14 12.35 7.13
N LEU A 308 22.89 13.31 7.68
CA LEU A 308 24.36 13.28 7.65
C LEU A 308 24.96 12.38 8.74
N GLU A 309 24.14 11.74 9.58
CA GLU A 309 24.56 11.00 10.78
C GLU A 309 25.46 11.84 11.72
N LYS A 310 25.27 13.17 11.72
CA LYS A 310 25.99 14.14 12.56
C LYS A 310 25.08 14.68 13.67
N LEU A 311 24.38 13.78 14.35
CA LEU A 311 23.66 14.12 15.57
C LEU A 311 24.67 14.09 16.73
N ASP A 312 25.15 15.28 17.12
CA ASP A 312 25.72 15.51 18.46
C ASP A 312 24.59 15.53 19.50
#